data_AF-A0A7X7LD80-F1
#
_entry.id   AF-A0A7X7LD80-F1
#
_cell.length_a   1.000
_cell.length_b   1.000
_cell.length_c   1.000
_cell.angle_alpha   90.00
_cell.angle_beta   90.00
_cell.angle_gamma   90.00
#
_symmetry.space_group_name_H-M   'P 1'
#
loop_
_entity.id
_entity.type
_entity.pdbx_description
1 polymer ?
#
loop_
_entity_poly.entity_id
_entity_poly.type
_entity_poly.pdbx_seq_one_letter_code
_entity_poly.pdbx_strand_id
1 'polypeptide(L)'
;MQTKATLISVVALFLLVASVPAEEFHWINTATALQYWDVNGSWSAPGFPREIGDVAEFTDLDEYAGERRVELNVNDYYTCSVIRCVADTNRYTVNINTYVANGLFMEAESGNAAIILDDNFVSNTPSLAIAGHQLHILSPTDITVSNAAARMDISAHMYGSASINKYGPGQVRATQTGDYAGTITVYEGQLYCGNESNLYAATVVAKTGTTIQYDYYTLLGALPVPAHIVLEGGWLYNNGNTSDGKRFANLTVNGEGYVTSKYYNTFFMESTKGTGTLHIVARPVYVLGHVHPGFSIGELTMRRDSGTLYVGTNGMPMTLHIETSPGGSDHLSFENLDAASTIVLSNINLVVEGSGTGLQTNWVLTSNRMLAGSEFNNVSYIPGLFGEVIYDYANNRVGLLAAPEPAVTLLAACVLASLARRR
;
A
#
# COMPACT_ATOMS: atom_id res chain seq x y z
N MET A 1 6.88 4.93 74.63
CA MET A 1 6.25 5.68 73.52
C MET A 1 7.15 6.84 73.14
N GLN A 2 8.01 6.62 72.13
CA GLN A 2 8.67 7.69 71.38
C GLN A 2 9.16 7.05 70.08
N THR A 3 8.51 7.43 68.99
CA THR A 3 8.77 7.02 67.62
C THR A 3 10.10 7.63 67.17
N LYS A 4 11.14 6.80 66.99
CA LYS A 4 12.30 7.16 66.17
C LYS A 4 12.06 6.61 64.77
N ALA A 5 11.73 7.51 63.85
CA ALA A 5 11.62 7.22 62.43
C ALA A 5 13.01 6.81 61.91
N THR A 6 13.11 5.56 61.47
CA THR A 6 14.24 5.05 60.68
C THR A 6 14.14 5.70 59.30
N LEU A 7 14.96 6.73 59.06
CA LEU A 7 15.18 7.29 57.73
C LEU A 7 15.96 6.22 56.93
N ILE A 8 15.23 5.34 56.25
CA ILE A 8 15.80 4.54 55.18
C ILE A 8 16.04 5.53 54.03
N SER A 9 17.27 6.03 53.93
CA SER A 9 17.77 6.58 52.68
C SER A 9 17.80 5.43 51.66
N VAL A 10 16.66 5.16 51.04
CA VAL A 10 16.62 4.59 49.70
C VAL A 10 17.31 5.64 48.86
N VAL A 11 18.62 5.46 48.67
CA VAL A 11 19.32 6.01 47.52
C VAL A 11 18.62 5.39 46.34
N ALA A 12 17.53 6.03 45.91
CA ALA A 12 17.10 6.00 44.55
C ALA A 12 18.27 6.60 43.78
N LEU A 13 19.23 5.72 43.47
CA LEU A 13 20.03 5.82 42.28
C LEU A 13 19.01 5.77 41.14
N PHE A 14 18.30 6.89 40.95
CA PHE A 14 17.81 7.28 39.65
C PHE A 14 19.06 7.22 38.81
N LEU A 15 19.20 6.10 38.12
CA LEU A 15 19.85 6.00 36.82
C LEU A 15 19.19 7.11 35.99
N LEU A 16 19.67 8.33 36.18
CA LEU A 16 19.81 9.31 35.13
C LEU A 16 20.75 8.62 34.15
N VAL A 17 20.20 7.72 33.35
CA VAL A 17 20.74 7.43 32.04
C VAL A 17 20.65 8.79 31.36
N ALA A 18 21.73 9.57 31.46
CA ALA A 18 21.85 10.76 30.66
C ALA A 18 21.66 10.26 29.23
N SER A 19 20.67 10.82 28.52
CA SER A 19 20.51 10.57 27.09
C SER A 19 21.89 10.79 26.46
N VAL A 20 22.44 9.76 25.85
CA VAL A 20 23.67 9.91 25.07
C VAL A 20 23.30 10.90 23.95
N PRO A 21 23.96 12.06 23.86
CA PRO A 21 23.62 13.03 22.83
C PRO A 21 23.89 12.39 21.47
N ALA A 22 22.94 12.51 20.55
CA ALA A 22 23.13 12.10 19.17
C ALA A 22 24.40 12.70 18.58
N GLU A 23 25.26 11.87 17.99
CA GLU A 23 26.48 12.31 17.32
C GLU A 23 26.25 12.44 15.80
N GLU A 24 26.78 13.52 15.20
CA GLU A 24 26.78 13.70 13.75
C GLU A 24 28.13 13.23 13.16
N PHE A 25 28.06 12.26 12.26
CA PHE A 25 29.21 11.71 11.55
C PHE A 25 29.19 12.25 10.12
N HIS A 26 30.14 13.15 9.82
CA HIS A 26 30.28 13.73 8.48
C HIS A 26 31.42 13.07 7.71
N TRP A 27 31.11 12.53 6.53
CA TRP A 27 32.08 12.11 5.53
C TRP A 27 32.08 13.11 4.39
N ILE A 28 33.05 14.02 4.41
CA ILE A 28 33.26 15.01 3.36
C ILE A 28 34.36 14.51 2.42
N ASN A 29 34.00 14.26 1.17
CA ASN A 29 34.99 13.92 0.14
C ASN A 29 35.67 15.20 -0.37
N THR A 30 36.90 15.44 0.06
CA THR A 30 37.83 16.38 -0.57
C THR A 30 38.96 15.60 -1.22
N ALA A 31 39.68 16.16 -2.19
CA ALA A 31 40.83 15.53 -2.83
C ALA A 31 41.94 15.05 -1.84
N THR A 32 41.90 15.52 -0.58
CA THR A 32 42.80 15.10 0.52
C THR A 32 42.21 14.00 1.43
N ALA A 33 40.90 13.77 1.42
CA ALA A 33 40.21 12.76 2.24
C ALA A 33 40.32 11.32 1.68
N LEU A 34 40.88 11.15 0.48
CA LEU A 34 41.18 9.86 -0.15
C LEU A 34 42.13 8.96 0.69
N GLN A 35 42.75 9.48 1.74
CA GLN A 35 43.64 8.71 2.63
C GLN A 35 42.91 7.70 3.53
N TYR A 36 41.59 7.87 3.72
CA TYR A 36 40.78 6.96 4.54
C TYR A 36 40.03 5.90 3.73
N TRP A 37 39.96 6.07 2.41
CA TRP A 37 39.34 5.10 1.50
C TRP A 37 40.39 4.12 1.00
N ASP A 38 40.07 2.83 0.94
CA ASP A 38 41.00 1.89 0.32
C ASP A 38 41.15 2.16 -1.20
N VAL A 39 42.10 1.47 -1.85
CA VAL A 39 42.35 1.61 -3.29
C VAL A 39 41.14 1.27 -4.17
N ASN A 40 40.11 0.63 -3.62
CA ASN A 40 38.87 0.28 -4.32
C ASN A 40 37.74 1.29 -4.03
N GLY A 41 37.96 2.30 -3.19
CA GLY A 41 36.89 3.20 -2.76
C GLY A 41 35.92 2.54 -1.77
N SER A 42 36.42 1.61 -0.95
CA SER A 42 35.69 0.99 0.16
C SER A 42 36.22 1.47 1.52
N TRP A 43 35.32 1.71 2.46
CA TRP A 43 35.65 2.03 3.86
C TRP A 43 35.10 0.94 4.80
N SER A 44 35.96 0.25 5.56
CA SER A 44 35.57 -0.67 6.64
C SER A 44 35.56 0.09 7.97
N ALA A 45 34.39 0.24 8.61
CA ALA A 45 34.18 1.31 9.60
C ALA A 45 34.31 0.90 11.09
N PRO A 46 35.41 1.28 11.77
CA PRO A 46 35.30 1.89 13.09
C PRO A 46 34.83 3.34 12.89
N GLY A 47 33.52 3.62 13.01
CA GLY A 47 32.99 4.99 12.97
C GLY A 47 31.69 5.24 12.22
N PHE A 48 30.98 4.21 11.74
CA PHE A 48 29.56 4.36 11.38
C PHE A 48 28.71 4.47 12.66
N PRO A 49 27.61 5.24 12.68
CA PRO A 49 26.64 5.31 13.78
C PRO A 49 26.36 4.00 14.49
N ARG A 50 26.35 4.03 15.83
CA ARG A 50 26.07 2.87 16.68
C ARG A 50 25.07 3.17 17.79
N GLU A 51 24.71 4.44 18.00
CA GLU A 51 23.75 4.85 19.01
C GLU A 51 22.44 5.35 18.38
N ILE A 52 21.35 5.22 19.11
CA ILE A 52 20.05 5.75 18.67
C ILE A 52 20.15 7.28 18.59
N GLY A 53 19.71 7.87 17.48
CA GLY A 53 19.80 9.32 17.28
C GLY A 53 20.95 9.76 16.38
N ASP A 54 21.99 8.94 16.21
CA ASP A 54 23.16 9.30 15.41
C ASP A 54 22.83 9.60 13.94
N VAL A 55 23.56 10.54 13.34
CA VAL A 55 23.40 10.96 11.94
C VAL A 55 24.61 10.52 11.13
N ALA A 56 24.38 9.80 10.03
CA ALA A 56 25.35 9.57 8.99
C ALA A 56 25.16 10.53 7.82
N GLU A 57 26.09 11.44 7.57
CA GLU A 57 26.03 12.38 6.45
C GLU A 57 27.20 12.21 5.48
N PHE A 58 26.87 11.91 4.22
CA PHE A 58 27.80 11.82 3.10
C PHE A 58 27.68 13.10 2.26
N THR A 59 28.77 13.85 2.16
CA THR A 59 28.85 15.07 1.32
C THR A 59 29.96 14.88 0.29
N ASP A 60 29.63 15.06 -0.99
CA ASP A 60 30.64 15.08 -2.05
C ASP A 60 30.94 16.49 -2.55
N LEU A 61 32.23 16.77 -2.78
CA LEU A 61 32.71 18.00 -3.40
C LEU A 61 33.57 17.73 -4.66
N ASP A 62 33.71 16.47 -5.08
CA ASP A 62 34.56 16.08 -6.23
C ASP A 62 33.70 15.58 -7.40
N GLU A 63 33.61 16.33 -8.49
CA GLU A 63 32.73 16.04 -9.64
C GLU A 63 33.16 14.83 -10.51
N TYR A 64 34.28 14.17 -10.20
CA TYR A 64 34.89 13.13 -11.06
C TYR A 64 35.04 11.73 -10.43
N ALA A 65 34.55 11.50 -9.21
CA ALA A 65 34.70 10.20 -8.56
C ALA A 65 33.62 9.20 -8.99
N GLY A 66 34.02 7.94 -9.24
CA GLY A 66 33.11 6.82 -9.50
C GLY A 66 32.24 6.43 -8.29
N GLU A 67 31.64 5.24 -8.31
CA GLU A 67 30.85 4.71 -7.18
C GLU A 67 31.71 4.61 -5.90
N ARG A 68 31.18 5.12 -4.78
CA ARG A 68 31.80 5.06 -3.45
C ARG A 68 31.02 4.12 -2.54
N ARG A 69 31.74 3.30 -1.77
CA ARG A 69 31.16 2.21 -0.98
C ARG A 69 31.49 2.31 0.50
N VAL A 70 30.45 2.40 1.33
CA VAL A 70 30.56 2.27 2.79
C VAL A 70 30.24 0.83 3.14
N GLU A 71 31.24 0.09 3.62
CA GLU A 71 31.10 -1.32 3.98
C GLU A 71 30.86 -1.43 5.48
N LEU A 72 29.64 -1.83 5.85
CA LEU A 72 29.31 -2.15 7.25
C LEU A 72 29.88 -3.52 7.59
N ASN A 73 30.59 -3.65 8.71
CA ASN A 73 31.32 -4.86 9.08
C ASN A 73 30.38 -6.01 9.49
N VAL A 74 30.88 -7.23 9.30
CA VAL A 74 30.18 -8.47 9.69
C VAL A 74 30.17 -8.62 11.21
N ASN A 75 28.98 -8.85 11.80
CA ASN A 75 28.70 -9.03 13.24
C ASN A 75 28.55 -7.79 14.10
N ASP A 76 28.47 -6.60 13.51
CA ASP A 76 28.20 -5.38 14.26
C ASP A 76 26.70 -5.01 14.24
N TYR A 77 26.26 -4.32 15.30
CA TYR A 77 24.96 -3.66 15.39
C TYR A 77 25.16 -2.19 15.03
N TYR A 78 24.50 -1.72 13.98
CA TYR A 78 24.55 -0.33 13.55
C TYR A 78 23.18 0.29 13.70
N THR A 79 23.14 1.42 14.39
CA THR A 79 21.92 2.20 14.57
C THR A 79 22.19 3.62 14.14
N CYS A 80 21.29 4.16 13.33
CA CYS A 80 21.30 5.58 12.96
C CYS A 80 19.87 6.10 12.90
N SER A 81 19.70 7.36 13.28
CA SER A 81 18.46 8.08 13.03
C SER A 81 18.41 8.59 11.60
N VAL A 82 19.52 9.12 11.06
CA VAL A 82 19.52 9.75 9.74
C VAL A 82 20.65 9.20 8.88
N ILE A 83 20.34 8.85 7.64
CA ILE A 83 21.31 8.66 6.55
C ILE A 83 21.04 9.77 5.56
N ARG A 84 21.98 10.70 5.40
CA ARG A 84 21.88 11.80 4.44
C ARG A 84 22.99 11.69 3.40
N CYS A 85 22.61 11.81 2.15
CA CYS A 85 23.52 11.93 1.02
C CYS A 85 23.26 13.28 0.34
N VAL A 86 24.27 14.13 0.31
CA VAL A 86 24.32 15.40 -0.41
C VAL A 86 25.34 15.21 -1.54
N ALA A 87 24.85 14.99 -2.75
CA ALA A 87 25.70 14.70 -3.90
C ALA A 87 25.19 15.47 -5.12
N ASP A 88 26.09 16.13 -5.86
CA ASP A 88 25.74 16.82 -7.12
C ASP A 88 25.95 15.94 -8.37
N THR A 89 26.88 14.96 -8.31
CA THR A 89 27.24 14.12 -9.48
C THR A 89 27.60 12.67 -9.16
N ASN A 90 27.83 12.32 -7.89
CA ASN A 90 28.46 11.05 -7.49
C ASN A 90 27.46 10.06 -6.88
N ARG A 91 27.93 8.81 -6.69
CA ARG A 91 27.11 7.67 -6.28
C ARG A 91 27.64 7.09 -4.97
N TYR A 92 26.73 6.86 -4.03
CA TYR A 92 27.03 6.25 -2.73
C TYR A 92 26.29 4.92 -2.58
N THR A 93 27.03 3.90 -2.16
CA THR A 93 26.48 2.60 -1.80
C THR A 93 26.81 2.33 -0.33
N VAL A 94 25.80 2.28 0.53
CA VAL A 94 25.90 1.71 1.88
C VAL A 94 25.66 0.20 1.75
N ASN A 95 26.73 -0.58 1.86
CA ASN A 95 26.69 -2.03 1.71
C ASN A 95 26.71 -2.73 3.08
N ILE A 96 25.64 -3.48 3.37
CA ILE A 96 25.45 -4.28 4.59
C ILE A 96 26.05 -5.67 4.32
N ASN A 97 27.32 -5.89 4.70
CA ASN A 97 27.98 -7.17 4.42
C ASN A 97 27.35 -8.38 5.12
N THR A 98 27.63 -9.55 4.56
CA THR A 98 26.87 -10.77 4.80
C THR A 98 27.26 -11.55 6.08
N TYR A 99 26.28 -12.30 6.63
CA TYR A 99 26.36 -13.42 7.60
C TYR A 99 25.85 -13.30 9.06
N VAL A 100 24.93 -12.41 9.46
CA VAL A 100 24.43 -12.47 10.86
C VAL A 100 23.06 -11.81 11.09
N ALA A 101 22.43 -12.17 12.21
CA ALA A 101 21.13 -11.69 12.69
C ALA A 101 21.04 -10.18 13.01
N ASN A 102 22.16 -9.46 12.91
CA ASN A 102 22.25 -8.03 13.18
C ASN A 102 22.43 -7.30 11.84
N GLY A 103 21.56 -6.32 11.56
CA GLY A 103 21.57 -5.52 10.33
C GLY A 103 21.77 -4.02 10.62
N LEU A 104 21.36 -3.18 9.67
CA LEU A 104 21.26 -1.73 9.88
C LEU A 104 19.89 -1.39 10.46
N PHE A 105 19.87 -0.75 11.63
CA PHE A 105 18.65 -0.35 12.34
C PHE A 105 18.42 1.15 12.17
N MET A 106 17.29 1.51 11.57
CA MET A 106 16.86 2.91 11.50
C MET A 106 16.00 3.22 12.73
N GLU A 107 16.55 3.93 13.71
CA GLU A 107 15.89 4.23 14.99
C GLU A 107 16.18 5.67 15.45
N ALA A 108 15.16 6.32 15.98
CA ALA A 108 15.27 7.63 16.62
C ALA A 108 14.53 7.64 17.97
N GLU A 109 15.17 8.16 19.04
CA GLU A 109 14.54 8.27 20.36
C GLU A 109 13.39 9.29 20.37
N SER A 110 13.50 10.31 19.50
CA SER A 110 12.47 11.31 19.27
C SER A 110 12.58 11.86 17.85
N GLY A 111 11.45 12.25 17.25
CA GLY A 111 11.40 12.62 15.84
C GLY A 111 11.49 11.43 14.89
N ASN A 112 11.43 11.68 13.60
CA ASN A 112 11.46 10.64 12.56
C ASN A 112 12.92 10.28 12.21
N ALA A 113 13.22 8.99 12.16
CA ALA A 113 14.40 8.53 11.44
C ALA A 113 14.26 8.90 9.94
N ALA A 114 15.36 9.14 9.22
CA ALA A 114 15.30 9.59 7.84
C ALA A 114 16.39 9.00 6.94
N ILE A 115 16.04 8.73 5.69
CA ILE A 115 16.98 8.49 4.59
C ILE A 115 16.74 9.61 3.58
N ILE A 116 17.73 10.50 3.45
CA ILE A 116 17.61 11.73 2.66
C ILE A 116 18.65 11.69 1.54
N LEU A 117 18.17 11.82 0.30
CA LEU A 117 18.99 12.04 -0.88
C LEU A 117 18.68 13.43 -1.43
N ASP A 118 19.55 14.40 -1.10
CA ASP A 118 19.48 15.76 -1.63
C ASP A 118 20.36 15.82 -2.89
N ASP A 119 19.81 15.26 -3.98
CA ASP A 119 20.47 15.18 -5.28
C ASP A 119 19.45 15.39 -6.42
N ASN A 120 19.74 16.37 -7.28
CA ASN A 120 18.93 16.68 -8.46
C ASN A 120 19.37 15.93 -9.72
N PHE A 121 20.42 15.10 -9.64
CA PHE A 121 20.98 14.37 -10.76
C PHE A 121 20.06 13.22 -11.21
N VAL A 122 19.48 13.38 -12.40
CA VAL A 122 18.62 12.35 -13.00
C VAL A 122 19.51 11.38 -13.78
N SER A 123 19.70 10.18 -13.23
CA SER A 123 20.53 9.13 -13.82
C SER A 123 19.82 7.77 -13.78
N ASN A 124 20.10 6.91 -14.76
CA ASN A 124 19.60 5.53 -14.78
C ASN A 124 20.24 4.65 -13.68
N THR A 125 21.33 5.10 -13.08
CA THR A 125 22.01 4.48 -11.94
C THR A 125 21.61 5.22 -10.65
N PRO A 126 21.34 4.52 -9.53
CA PRO A 126 20.99 5.19 -8.27
C PRO A 126 22.12 6.08 -7.76
N SER A 127 21.78 7.24 -7.20
CA SER A 127 22.74 8.11 -6.51
C SER A 127 22.99 7.63 -5.08
N LEU A 128 22.00 6.98 -4.47
CA LEU A 128 22.14 6.26 -3.20
C LEU A 128 21.62 4.83 -3.33
N ALA A 129 22.44 3.86 -2.97
CA ALA A 129 22.06 2.47 -2.81
C ALA A 129 22.27 2.02 -1.36
N ILE A 130 21.25 1.44 -0.75
CA ILE A 130 21.38 0.62 0.46
C ILE A 130 21.28 -0.83 0.00
N ALA A 131 22.39 -1.56 0.09
CA ALA A 131 22.53 -2.91 -0.44
C ALA A 131 22.98 -3.88 0.65
N GLY A 132 22.86 -5.18 0.37
CA GLY A 132 23.34 -6.23 1.27
C GLY A 132 22.22 -7.05 1.91
N HIS A 133 22.43 -7.50 3.16
CA HIS A 133 21.51 -8.43 3.82
C HIS A 133 20.29 -7.78 4.46
N GLN A 134 20.35 -7.34 5.73
CA GLN A 134 19.15 -6.96 6.49
C GLN A 134 19.12 -5.46 6.81
N LEU A 135 18.06 -4.78 6.35
CA LEU A 135 17.69 -3.43 6.78
C LEU A 135 16.47 -3.54 7.71
N HIS A 136 16.65 -3.18 8.97
CA HIS A 136 15.60 -3.21 10.00
C HIS A 136 14.99 -1.81 10.17
N ILE A 137 13.69 -1.71 9.91
CA ILE A 137 12.88 -0.49 10.01
C ILE A 137 11.97 -0.63 11.23
N LEU A 138 12.55 -0.36 12.40
CA LEU A 138 11.93 -0.62 13.72
C LEU A 138 11.68 0.64 14.55
N SER A 139 11.90 1.83 13.97
CA SER A 139 11.71 3.10 14.65
C SER A 139 10.35 3.20 15.37
N PRO A 140 10.29 3.71 16.62
CA PRO A 140 9.02 3.97 17.32
C PRO A 140 8.21 5.09 16.66
N THR A 141 8.81 5.81 15.71
CA THR A 141 8.28 6.91 14.92
C THR A 141 8.34 6.56 13.43
N ASP A 142 7.66 7.36 12.60
CA ASP A 142 7.70 7.18 11.15
C ASP A 142 9.13 7.40 10.61
N ILE A 143 9.49 6.68 9.54
CA ILE A 143 10.71 6.92 8.78
C ILE A 143 10.40 7.82 7.59
N THR A 144 11.19 8.86 7.40
CA THR A 144 11.10 9.73 6.22
C THR A 144 12.11 9.29 5.17
N VAL A 145 11.64 8.93 3.98
CA VAL A 145 12.50 8.71 2.82
C VAL A 145 12.26 9.85 1.84
N SER A 146 13.27 10.69 1.62
CA SER A 146 13.18 11.80 0.67
C SER A 146 14.24 11.67 -0.38
N ASN A 147 13.85 11.84 -1.64
CA ASN A 147 14.78 12.02 -2.74
C ASN A 147 14.31 13.15 -3.64
N ALA A 148 15.24 13.98 -4.10
CA ALA A 148 14.98 14.93 -5.18
C ALA A 148 14.75 14.16 -6.51
N ALA A 149 15.08 14.71 -7.68
CA ALA A 149 14.79 14.05 -8.96
C ALA A 149 15.55 12.71 -9.15
N ALA A 150 16.51 12.40 -8.28
CA ALA A 150 17.35 11.22 -8.33
C ALA A 150 16.65 9.90 -7.91
N ARG A 151 17.24 8.78 -8.33
CA ARG A 151 16.82 7.43 -7.98
C ARG A 151 17.58 6.95 -6.73
N MET A 152 16.84 6.34 -5.79
CA MET A 152 17.38 5.64 -4.63
C MET A 152 17.03 4.14 -4.72
N ASP A 153 18.01 3.28 -4.48
CA ASP A 153 17.81 1.83 -4.47
C ASP A 153 17.95 1.27 -3.05
N ILE A 154 16.95 0.51 -2.64
CA ILE A 154 16.99 -0.35 -1.45
C ILE A 154 16.94 -1.79 -1.94
N SER A 155 18.12 -2.41 -1.94
CA SER A 155 18.34 -3.80 -2.34
C SER A 155 18.74 -4.67 -1.15
N ALA A 156 18.62 -4.16 0.07
CA ALA A 156 18.65 -4.99 1.28
C ALA A 156 17.27 -5.64 1.51
N HIS A 157 17.26 -6.79 2.20
CA HIS A 157 16.03 -7.39 2.72
C HIS A 157 15.45 -6.45 3.79
N MET A 158 14.24 -5.95 3.56
CA MET A 158 13.56 -5.04 4.48
C MET A 158 12.75 -5.82 5.53
N TYR A 159 12.95 -5.49 6.81
CA TYR A 159 12.21 -6.04 7.93
C TYR A 159 11.61 -4.93 8.79
N GLY A 160 10.54 -5.25 9.52
CA GLY A 160 9.93 -4.35 10.49
C GLY A 160 8.53 -3.88 10.11
N SER A 161 8.00 -2.96 10.93
CA SER A 161 6.61 -2.49 10.85
C SER A 161 6.46 -0.98 10.99
N ALA A 162 7.54 -0.24 11.24
CA ALA A 162 7.48 1.21 11.33
C ALA A 162 7.04 1.80 9.98
N SER A 163 6.20 2.84 10.00
CA SER A 163 5.70 3.45 8.78
C SER A 163 6.84 4.15 8.02
N ILE A 164 6.78 4.14 6.69
CA ILE A 164 7.71 4.83 5.80
C ILE A 164 6.92 5.90 5.03
N ASN A 165 7.32 7.16 5.17
CA ASN A 165 6.77 8.28 4.42
C ASN A 165 7.76 8.69 3.32
N LYS A 166 7.37 8.47 2.07
CA LYS A 166 8.17 8.79 0.88
C LYS A 166 7.79 10.17 0.31
N TYR A 167 8.75 11.08 0.26
CA TYR A 167 8.65 12.43 -0.29
C TYR A 167 9.63 12.68 -1.46
N GLY A 168 9.41 13.78 -2.17
CA GLY A 168 10.21 14.22 -3.31
C GLY A 168 9.92 13.47 -4.62
N PRO A 169 10.24 14.07 -5.78
CA PRO A 169 9.75 13.62 -7.09
C PRO A 169 10.45 12.37 -7.63
N GLY A 170 11.56 11.94 -7.04
CA GLY A 170 12.35 10.82 -7.51
C GLY A 170 11.73 9.44 -7.24
N GLN A 171 12.45 8.41 -7.66
CA GLN A 171 12.05 7.01 -7.51
C GLN A 171 12.80 6.33 -6.37
N VAL A 172 12.08 5.65 -5.47
CA VAL A 172 12.66 4.66 -4.54
C VAL A 172 12.37 3.26 -5.04
N ARG A 173 13.40 2.43 -5.21
CA ARG A 173 13.25 1.03 -5.65
C ARG A 173 13.53 0.07 -4.50
N ALA A 174 12.51 -0.67 -4.08
CA ALA A 174 12.69 -1.86 -3.25
C ALA A 174 12.83 -3.06 -4.20
N THR A 175 13.98 -3.72 -4.24
CA THR A 175 14.27 -4.79 -5.24
C THR A 175 14.58 -6.16 -4.65
N GLN A 176 14.79 -6.27 -3.33
CA GLN A 176 15.03 -7.55 -2.67
C GLN A 176 13.94 -7.95 -1.69
N THR A 177 13.75 -9.27 -1.58
CA THR A 177 12.76 -9.93 -0.74
C THR A 177 12.93 -9.57 0.73
N GLY A 178 11.85 -9.32 1.46
CA GLY A 178 11.85 -9.05 2.90
C GLY A 178 10.45 -9.21 3.53
N ASP A 179 10.40 -9.33 4.85
CA ASP A 179 9.14 -9.55 5.60
C ASP A 179 8.57 -8.24 6.17
N TYR A 180 8.77 -7.12 5.48
CA TYR A 180 8.26 -5.83 5.91
C TYR A 180 6.72 -5.81 5.90
N ALA A 181 6.13 -5.41 7.02
CA ALA A 181 4.70 -5.43 7.30
C ALA A 181 4.13 -4.07 7.76
N GLY A 182 4.92 -3.00 7.61
CA GLY A 182 4.49 -1.63 7.96
C GLY A 182 3.67 -0.95 6.87
N THR A 183 3.43 0.36 7.05
CA THR A 183 2.75 1.20 6.05
C THR A 183 3.75 2.05 5.28
N ILE A 184 3.74 1.99 3.95
CA ILE A 184 4.51 2.89 3.09
C ILE A 184 3.54 3.90 2.46
N THR A 185 3.67 5.18 2.80
CA THR A 185 2.89 6.25 2.17
C THR A 185 3.76 7.03 1.20
N VAL A 186 3.37 7.04 -0.08
CA VAL A 186 4.03 7.80 -1.14
C VAL A 186 3.30 9.12 -1.31
N TYR A 187 3.92 10.22 -0.88
CA TYR A 187 3.38 11.57 -1.03
C TYR A 187 3.80 12.21 -2.36
N GLU A 188 5.00 11.88 -2.86
CA GLU A 188 5.53 12.38 -4.12
C GLU A 188 6.41 11.33 -4.82
N GLY A 189 6.49 11.44 -6.15
CA GLY A 189 7.35 10.61 -6.99
C GLY A 189 6.84 9.18 -7.14
N GLN A 190 7.78 8.22 -7.09
CA GLN A 190 7.50 6.83 -7.40
C GLN A 190 8.08 5.86 -6.37
N LEU A 191 7.29 4.86 -6.00
CA LEU A 191 7.78 3.62 -5.38
C LEU A 191 7.82 2.52 -6.45
N TYR A 192 8.95 1.84 -6.58
CA TYR A 192 9.13 0.69 -7.48
C TYR A 192 9.37 -0.56 -6.64
N CYS A 193 8.61 -1.62 -6.92
CA CYS A 193 8.69 -2.92 -6.27
C CYS A 193 9.13 -3.97 -7.29
N GLY A 194 10.39 -4.41 -7.17
CA GLY A 194 11.07 -5.26 -8.16
C GLY A 194 11.04 -6.76 -7.92
N ASN A 195 10.54 -7.25 -6.77
CA ASN A 195 10.49 -8.68 -6.49
C ASN A 195 9.21 -9.09 -5.73
N GLU A 196 8.88 -10.40 -5.75
CA GLU A 196 7.59 -10.96 -5.29
C GLU A 196 7.29 -10.70 -3.81
N SER A 197 8.34 -10.60 -3.00
CA SER A 197 8.24 -10.62 -1.54
C SER A 197 8.87 -9.41 -0.89
N ASN A 198 8.86 -8.22 -1.50
CA ASN A 198 9.48 -7.04 -0.86
C ASN A 198 8.59 -6.44 0.24
N LEU A 199 7.30 -6.79 0.23
CA LEU A 199 6.24 -6.17 1.01
C LEU A 199 5.24 -7.25 1.43
N TYR A 200 5.72 -8.25 2.19
CA TYR A 200 5.01 -9.50 2.48
C TYR A 200 3.66 -9.31 3.21
N ALA A 201 3.42 -8.15 3.85
CA ALA A 201 2.11 -7.75 4.36
C ALA A 201 1.95 -6.21 4.45
N ALA A 202 2.77 -5.46 3.72
CA ALA A 202 2.78 -4.01 3.87
C ALA A 202 1.48 -3.38 3.34
N THR A 203 1.09 -2.27 3.96
CA THR A 203 0.10 -1.37 3.35
C THR A 203 0.85 -0.33 2.53
N VAL A 204 0.51 -0.15 1.25
CA VAL A 204 1.14 0.83 0.38
C VAL A 204 0.12 1.84 -0.09
N VAL A 205 0.29 3.09 0.33
CA VAL A 205 -0.64 4.20 0.06
C VAL A 205 -0.05 5.10 -1.04
N ALA A 206 -0.74 5.22 -2.16
CA ALA A 206 -0.40 6.16 -3.24
C ALA A 206 -1.24 7.43 -3.14
N LYS A 207 -0.62 8.55 -2.76
CA LYS A 207 -1.27 9.86 -2.76
C LYS A 207 -1.39 10.43 -4.19
N THR A 208 -2.12 11.52 -4.30
CA THR A 208 -2.35 12.22 -5.56
C THR A 208 -1.05 12.53 -6.31
N GLY A 209 -0.99 12.17 -7.60
CA GLY A 209 0.18 12.43 -8.45
C GLY A 209 1.36 11.46 -8.28
N THR A 210 1.21 10.43 -7.43
CA THR A 210 2.27 9.43 -7.20
C THR A 210 2.03 8.14 -7.96
N THR A 211 3.08 7.31 -8.08
CA THR A 211 2.98 5.99 -8.72
C THR A 211 3.60 4.91 -7.84
N ILE A 212 2.88 3.81 -7.66
CA ILE A 212 3.41 2.52 -7.19
C ILE A 212 3.57 1.63 -8.42
N GLN A 213 4.80 1.25 -8.75
CA GLN A 213 5.09 0.32 -9.84
C GLN A 213 5.45 -1.04 -9.30
N TYR A 214 4.69 -2.06 -9.71
CA TYR A 214 5.03 -3.45 -9.47
C TYR A 214 5.59 -4.07 -10.75
N ASP A 215 6.86 -4.49 -10.68
CA ASP A 215 7.65 -4.91 -11.83
C ASP A 215 8.56 -6.08 -11.45
N TYR A 216 7.90 -7.18 -11.08
CA TYR A 216 8.54 -8.44 -10.79
C TYR A 216 7.95 -9.58 -11.63
N TYR A 217 8.71 -10.64 -11.81
CA TYR A 217 8.21 -11.86 -12.46
C TYR A 217 7.35 -12.63 -11.47
N THR A 218 6.08 -12.89 -11.81
CA THR A 218 5.34 -13.98 -11.17
C THR A 218 5.43 -15.24 -12.00
N LEU A 219 5.56 -16.41 -11.37
CA LEU A 219 5.30 -17.66 -12.08
C LEU A 219 3.78 -17.84 -12.28
N LEU A 220 3.39 -18.56 -13.33
CA LEU A 220 2.00 -18.98 -13.53
C LEU A 220 1.51 -19.73 -12.29
N GLY A 221 0.43 -19.26 -11.68
CA GLY A 221 -0.11 -19.84 -10.44
C GLY A 221 0.48 -19.29 -9.14
N ALA A 222 1.29 -18.22 -9.21
CA ALA A 222 1.73 -17.50 -8.01
C ALA A 222 0.54 -17.00 -7.17
N LEU A 223 0.75 -16.98 -5.86
CA LEU A 223 -0.16 -16.36 -4.91
C LEU A 223 -0.31 -14.87 -5.23
N PRO A 224 -1.45 -14.24 -4.90
CA PRO A 224 -1.61 -12.80 -5.03
C PRO A 224 -0.53 -12.04 -4.25
N VAL A 225 -0.15 -10.86 -4.73
CA VAL A 225 0.68 -9.92 -3.97
C VAL A 225 -0.02 -9.70 -2.62
N PRO A 226 0.61 -10.05 -1.48
CA PRO A 226 -0.06 -9.98 -0.17
C PRO A 226 -0.19 -8.54 0.34
N ALA A 227 0.57 -7.60 -0.24
CA ALA A 227 0.48 -6.18 0.09
C ALA A 227 -0.93 -5.63 -0.12
N HIS A 228 -1.37 -4.77 0.79
CA HIS A 228 -2.62 -4.02 0.69
C HIS A 228 -2.35 -2.68 0.01
N ILE A 229 -2.90 -2.49 -1.18
CA ILE A 229 -2.76 -1.24 -1.93
C ILE A 229 -3.89 -0.27 -1.57
N VAL A 230 -3.55 0.98 -1.27
CA VAL A 230 -4.51 2.06 -1.03
C VAL A 230 -4.25 3.18 -2.04
N LEU A 231 -5.27 3.56 -2.81
CA LEU A 231 -5.19 4.64 -3.80
C LEU A 231 -5.96 5.87 -3.29
N GLU A 232 -5.24 6.99 -3.16
CA GLU A 232 -5.73 8.30 -2.71
C GLU A 232 -5.32 9.40 -3.71
N GLY A 233 -5.65 9.16 -4.97
CA GLY A 233 -5.33 9.95 -6.16
C GLY A 233 -4.10 9.46 -6.94
N GLY A 234 -3.46 8.39 -6.46
CA GLY A 234 -2.25 7.84 -7.05
C GLY A 234 -2.49 6.73 -8.09
N TRP A 235 -1.40 6.25 -8.67
CA TRP A 235 -1.38 5.23 -9.71
C TRP A 235 -0.81 3.91 -9.20
N LEU A 236 -1.52 2.81 -9.49
CA LEU A 236 -0.96 1.47 -9.50
C LEU A 236 -0.56 1.12 -10.93
N TYR A 237 0.75 1.02 -11.17
CA TYR A 237 1.31 0.63 -12.45
C TYR A 237 1.82 -0.80 -12.41
N ASN A 238 1.13 -1.68 -13.14
CA ASN A 238 1.55 -3.05 -13.33
C ASN A 238 2.49 -3.15 -14.56
N ASN A 239 3.76 -3.44 -14.30
CA ASN A 239 4.76 -3.68 -15.34
C ASN A 239 5.27 -5.13 -15.34
N GLY A 240 4.47 -6.09 -14.84
CA GLY A 240 4.89 -7.51 -14.76
C GLY A 240 5.22 -8.11 -16.12
N ASN A 241 5.77 -9.33 -16.17
CA ASN A 241 6.08 -10.07 -17.39
C ASN A 241 5.53 -11.50 -17.34
N THR A 242 4.24 -11.65 -17.05
CA THR A 242 3.59 -12.96 -16.91
C THR A 242 2.55 -13.18 -17.97
N SER A 243 2.44 -14.39 -18.50
CA SER A 243 1.51 -14.67 -19.60
C SER A 243 0.04 -14.43 -19.26
N ASP A 244 -0.36 -14.51 -17.99
CA ASP A 244 -1.74 -14.29 -17.53
C ASP A 244 -1.98 -12.89 -16.92
N GLY A 245 -1.01 -12.36 -16.17
CA GLY A 245 -1.01 -11.02 -15.56
C GLY A 245 -0.64 -11.01 -14.08
N LYS A 246 -0.83 -9.87 -13.39
CA LYS A 246 -0.51 -9.73 -11.96
C LYS A 246 -1.75 -9.80 -11.09
N ARG A 247 -1.63 -10.52 -9.98
CA ARG A 247 -2.68 -10.73 -9.00
C ARG A 247 -2.36 -9.95 -7.74
N PHE A 248 -3.28 -9.11 -7.29
CA PHE A 248 -3.21 -8.37 -6.04
C PHE A 248 -4.27 -8.91 -5.09
N ALA A 249 -3.94 -9.09 -3.82
CA ALA A 249 -4.89 -9.53 -2.81
C ALA A 249 -5.92 -8.42 -2.55
N ASN A 250 -5.44 -7.28 -2.06
CA ASN A 250 -6.29 -6.25 -1.46
C ASN A 250 -6.07 -4.87 -2.11
N LEU A 251 -7.18 -4.22 -2.47
CA LEU A 251 -7.22 -2.86 -2.98
C LEU A 251 -8.20 -2.01 -2.14
N THR A 252 -7.81 -0.79 -1.83
CA THR A 252 -8.67 0.25 -1.28
C THR A 252 -8.61 1.50 -2.12
N VAL A 253 -9.75 2.12 -2.39
CA VAL A 253 -9.87 3.33 -3.21
C VAL A 253 -10.58 4.41 -2.40
N ASN A 254 -9.84 5.45 -2.04
CA ASN A 254 -10.28 6.54 -1.17
C ASN A 254 -10.09 7.87 -1.91
N GLY A 255 -11.12 8.31 -2.63
CA GLY A 255 -11.00 9.38 -3.63
C GLY A 255 -10.67 8.80 -5.01
N GLU A 256 -9.79 9.44 -5.76
CA GLU A 256 -9.42 8.94 -7.09
C GLU A 256 -8.39 7.80 -7.01
N GLY A 257 -8.35 6.89 -7.97
CA GLY A 257 -7.33 5.85 -8.02
C GLY A 257 -7.18 5.26 -9.40
N TYR A 258 -5.95 5.16 -9.90
CA TYR A 258 -5.71 4.77 -11.28
C TYR A 258 -4.99 3.44 -11.36
N VAL A 259 -5.50 2.51 -12.16
CA VAL A 259 -4.85 1.25 -12.47
C VAL A 259 -4.49 1.22 -13.94
N THR A 260 -3.22 0.99 -14.23
CA THR A 260 -2.74 0.86 -15.60
C THR A 260 -1.70 -0.24 -15.72
N SER A 261 -1.60 -0.80 -16.91
CA SER A 261 -0.65 -1.87 -17.23
C SER A 261 -0.17 -1.73 -18.66
N LYS A 262 1.11 -1.96 -18.89
CA LYS A 262 1.71 -1.84 -20.23
C LYS A 262 1.39 -3.05 -21.10
N TYR A 263 1.48 -4.24 -20.52
CA TYR A 263 1.57 -5.47 -21.30
C TYR A 263 0.56 -6.55 -20.87
N TYR A 264 0.13 -6.55 -19.61
CA TYR A 264 -0.58 -7.70 -19.03
C TYR A 264 -1.85 -7.32 -18.30
N ASN A 265 -2.63 -8.33 -17.92
CA ASN A 265 -3.85 -8.12 -17.15
C ASN A 265 -3.51 -7.83 -15.68
N THR A 266 -4.45 -7.19 -15.00
CA THR A 266 -4.40 -7.01 -13.54
C THR A 266 -5.60 -7.74 -12.92
N PHE A 267 -5.39 -8.45 -11.82
CA PHE A 267 -6.43 -9.17 -11.11
C PHE A 267 -6.46 -8.73 -9.64
N PHE A 268 -7.64 -8.44 -9.11
CA PHE A 268 -7.89 -8.23 -7.69
C PHE A 268 -8.65 -9.45 -7.15
N MET A 269 -7.96 -10.22 -6.32
CA MET A 269 -8.34 -11.60 -5.99
C MET A 269 -9.10 -11.75 -4.67
N GLU A 270 -8.83 -10.90 -3.68
CA GLU A 270 -9.42 -11.04 -2.33
C GLU A 270 -10.41 -9.93 -2.01
N SER A 271 -9.99 -8.67 -1.92
CA SER A 271 -10.88 -7.56 -1.57
C SER A 271 -10.60 -6.31 -2.38
N THR A 272 -11.65 -5.64 -2.87
CA THR A 272 -11.62 -4.28 -3.41
C THR A 272 -12.66 -3.44 -2.69
N LYS A 273 -12.24 -2.40 -1.96
CA LYS A 273 -13.13 -1.61 -1.10
C LYS A 273 -12.88 -0.12 -1.17
N GLY A 274 -13.78 0.68 -0.61
CA GLY A 274 -13.58 2.11 -0.40
C GLY A 274 -14.69 2.97 -0.99
N THR A 275 -14.54 4.30 -0.91
CA THR A 275 -15.57 5.29 -1.27
C THR A 275 -15.20 6.15 -2.50
N GLY A 276 -14.24 5.65 -3.29
CA GLY A 276 -13.61 6.41 -4.37
C GLY A 276 -14.02 6.01 -5.78
N THR A 277 -13.28 6.54 -6.75
CA THR A 277 -13.37 6.19 -8.17
C THR A 277 -12.12 5.44 -8.59
N LEU A 278 -12.28 4.18 -8.99
CA LEU A 278 -11.24 3.36 -9.60
C LEU A 278 -11.26 3.54 -11.11
N HIS A 279 -10.26 4.23 -11.64
CA HIS A 279 -10.03 4.43 -13.05
C HIS A 279 -9.20 3.29 -13.66
N ILE A 280 -9.79 2.60 -14.62
CA ILE A 280 -9.10 1.59 -15.43
C ILE A 280 -8.59 2.25 -16.71
N VAL A 281 -7.27 2.38 -16.84
CA VAL A 281 -6.63 3.22 -17.87
C VAL A 281 -5.90 2.40 -18.94
N ALA A 282 -5.61 1.12 -18.71
CA ALA A 282 -5.11 0.27 -19.79
C ALA A 282 -5.26 -1.20 -19.45
N ARG A 283 -5.37 -2.02 -20.50
CA ARG A 283 -5.47 -3.49 -20.47
C ARG A 283 -6.69 -4.00 -19.69
N PRO A 284 -6.94 -5.31 -19.73
CA PRO A 284 -7.95 -5.93 -18.88
C PRO A 284 -7.61 -5.83 -17.39
N VAL A 285 -8.60 -5.44 -16.61
CA VAL A 285 -8.62 -5.54 -15.15
C VAL A 285 -9.75 -6.44 -14.73
N TYR A 286 -9.45 -7.43 -13.89
CA TYR A 286 -10.39 -8.40 -13.35
C TYR A 286 -10.59 -8.15 -11.86
N VAL A 287 -11.84 -8.00 -11.44
CA VAL A 287 -12.24 -7.93 -10.04
C VAL A 287 -12.98 -9.23 -9.71
N LEU A 288 -12.33 -10.13 -8.94
CA LEU A 288 -12.78 -11.51 -8.76
C LEU A 288 -13.11 -11.88 -7.31
N GLY A 289 -12.61 -11.11 -6.35
CA GLY A 289 -12.84 -11.34 -4.92
C GLY A 289 -14.11 -10.67 -4.38
N HIS A 290 -14.01 -10.14 -3.18
CA HIS A 290 -15.03 -9.38 -2.50
C HIS A 290 -14.98 -7.90 -2.89
N VAL A 291 -16.13 -7.29 -3.10
CA VAL A 291 -16.28 -5.84 -3.30
C VAL A 291 -17.13 -5.26 -2.20
N HIS A 292 -16.60 -4.24 -1.53
CA HIS A 292 -17.28 -3.49 -0.47
C HIS A 292 -17.28 -2.01 -0.82
N PRO A 293 -18.37 -1.46 -1.36
CA PRO A 293 -18.51 -0.01 -1.42
C PRO A 293 -18.52 0.54 0.00
N GLY A 294 -17.58 1.44 0.31
CA GLY A 294 -17.45 2.04 1.62
C GLY A 294 -16.78 1.20 2.73
N PHE A 295 -16.47 1.88 3.84
CA PHE A 295 -16.17 1.28 5.15
C PHE A 295 -17.38 1.33 6.11
N SER A 296 -18.45 1.93 5.60
CA SER A 296 -19.80 2.18 6.05
C SER A 296 -20.58 2.54 4.77
N ILE A 297 -21.90 2.72 4.85
CA ILE A 297 -22.74 3.24 3.75
C ILE A 297 -21.99 4.27 2.90
N GLY A 298 -21.66 3.87 1.67
CA GLY A 298 -20.83 4.66 0.76
C GLY A 298 -20.92 4.22 -0.69
N GLU A 299 -20.26 4.97 -1.57
CA GLU A 299 -20.25 4.71 -3.00
C GLU A 299 -18.84 4.37 -3.49
N LEU A 300 -18.71 3.25 -4.20
CA LEU A 300 -17.51 2.91 -4.97
C LEU A 300 -17.85 2.99 -6.45
N THR A 301 -17.07 3.76 -7.21
CA THR A 301 -17.21 3.83 -8.66
C THR A 301 -16.07 3.08 -9.32
N MET A 302 -16.38 2.21 -10.28
CA MET A 302 -15.41 1.58 -11.17
C MET A 302 -15.62 2.12 -12.57
N ARG A 303 -14.68 2.93 -13.03
CA ARG A 303 -14.76 3.65 -14.29
C ARG A 303 -13.74 3.14 -15.27
N ARG A 304 -14.19 2.87 -16.49
CA ARG A 304 -13.31 2.47 -17.58
C ARG A 304 -12.91 3.69 -18.41
N ASP A 305 -11.68 4.16 -18.27
CA ASP A 305 -11.13 5.21 -19.14
C ASP A 305 -10.51 4.64 -20.41
N SER A 306 -9.88 3.47 -20.28
CA SER A 306 -9.16 2.76 -21.34
C SER A 306 -8.90 1.32 -20.91
N GLY A 307 -8.91 0.36 -21.83
CA GLY A 307 -8.80 -1.07 -21.49
C GLY A 307 -10.17 -1.74 -21.30
N THR A 308 -10.24 -2.77 -20.45
CA THR A 308 -11.47 -3.57 -20.25
C THR A 308 -11.65 -3.88 -18.78
N LEU A 309 -12.86 -3.75 -18.26
CA LEU A 309 -13.19 -4.15 -16.89
C LEU A 309 -13.98 -5.45 -16.91
N TYR A 310 -13.51 -6.45 -16.17
CA TYR A 310 -14.20 -7.71 -15.93
C TYR A 310 -14.58 -7.82 -14.45
N VAL A 311 -15.87 -8.01 -14.19
CA VAL A 311 -16.44 -8.09 -12.84
C VAL A 311 -16.95 -9.51 -12.64
N GLY A 312 -16.15 -10.32 -11.93
CA GLY A 312 -16.31 -11.76 -11.88
C GLY A 312 -16.11 -12.46 -13.23
N THR A 313 -16.14 -13.79 -13.21
CA THR A 313 -16.12 -14.66 -14.40
C THR A 313 -17.01 -15.88 -14.19
N ASN A 314 -17.29 -16.63 -15.27
CA ASN A 314 -18.09 -17.87 -15.27
C ASN A 314 -17.36 -19.08 -14.64
N GLY A 315 -16.83 -18.90 -13.44
CA GLY A 315 -16.02 -19.89 -12.73
C GLY A 315 -15.37 -19.30 -11.48
N MET A 316 -15.23 -17.97 -11.44
CA MET A 316 -14.87 -17.20 -10.26
C MET A 316 -15.82 -15.99 -10.18
N PRO A 317 -17.05 -16.16 -9.68
CA PRO A 317 -17.95 -15.04 -9.47
C PRO A 317 -17.41 -14.12 -8.37
N MET A 318 -17.48 -12.82 -8.59
CA MET A 318 -17.16 -11.81 -7.59
C MET A 318 -18.27 -11.78 -6.53
N THR A 319 -17.94 -11.46 -5.28
CA THR A 319 -18.94 -11.26 -4.22
C THR A 319 -19.09 -9.77 -3.89
N LEU A 320 -20.26 -9.20 -4.14
CA LEU A 320 -20.61 -7.84 -3.78
C LEU A 320 -21.28 -7.83 -2.41
N HIS A 321 -20.71 -7.08 -1.47
CA HIS A 321 -21.30 -6.80 -0.16
C HIS A 321 -21.98 -5.44 -0.20
N ILE A 322 -23.22 -5.37 0.27
CA ILE A 322 -23.99 -4.13 0.37
C ILE A 322 -24.51 -4.00 1.80
N GLU A 323 -24.00 -3.03 2.54
CA GLU A 323 -24.56 -2.60 3.81
C GLU A 323 -25.81 -1.75 3.58
N THR A 324 -26.84 -2.01 4.39
CA THR A 324 -28.12 -1.30 4.33
C THR A 324 -28.52 -0.70 5.67
N SER A 325 -29.15 0.46 5.62
CA SER A 325 -29.83 1.08 6.77
C SER A 325 -31.09 1.83 6.32
N PRO A 326 -31.97 2.24 7.26
CA PRO A 326 -33.08 3.12 6.95
C PRO A 326 -32.66 4.47 6.35
N GLY A 327 -31.40 4.89 6.55
CA GLY A 327 -30.84 6.14 6.04
C GLY A 327 -30.16 6.03 4.67
N GLY A 328 -29.98 4.82 4.12
CA GLY A 328 -29.30 4.61 2.85
C GLY A 328 -28.71 3.21 2.71
N SER A 329 -27.97 2.98 1.64
CA SER A 329 -27.23 1.74 1.41
C SER A 329 -25.93 2.03 0.69
N ASP A 330 -25.03 1.07 0.72
CA ASP A 330 -23.90 1.03 -0.20
C ASP A 330 -24.36 1.09 -1.66
N HIS A 331 -23.50 1.68 -2.49
CA HIS A 331 -23.73 1.86 -3.91
C HIS A 331 -22.47 1.49 -4.70
N LEU A 332 -22.59 0.56 -5.66
CA LEU A 332 -21.55 0.26 -6.63
C LEU A 332 -21.91 0.82 -8.00
N SER A 333 -21.13 1.79 -8.49
CA SER A 333 -21.34 2.40 -9.80
C SER A 333 -20.32 1.89 -10.82
N PHE A 334 -20.79 1.58 -12.02
CA PHE A 334 -19.93 1.28 -13.17
C PHE A 334 -20.11 2.29 -14.29
N GLU A 335 -19.01 2.89 -14.72
CA GLU A 335 -19.05 4.00 -15.69
C GLU A 335 -18.18 3.75 -16.92
N ASN A 336 -18.61 4.36 -18.04
CA ASN A 336 -17.90 4.39 -19.31
C ASN A 336 -17.53 2.99 -19.86
N LEU A 337 -18.37 1.99 -19.56
CA LEU A 337 -18.20 0.63 -20.05
C LEU A 337 -18.51 0.52 -21.56
N ASP A 338 -17.74 -0.30 -22.26
CA ASP A 338 -18.03 -0.73 -23.64
C ASP A 338 -18.60 -2.14 -23.71
N ALA A 339 -18.79 -2.65 -24.94
CA ALA A 339 -19.29 -3.99 -25.19
C ALA A 339 -18.48 -5.08 -24.46
N ALA A 340 -17.14 -4.97 -24.45
CA ALA A 340 -16.27 -5.94 -23.81
C ALA A 340 -16.35 -5.90 -22.28
N SER A 341 -16.71 -4.75 -21.71
CA SER A 341 -16.83 -4.52 -20.26
C SER A 341 -18.28 -4.59 -19.76
N THR A 342 -19.19 -5.22 -20.51
CA THR A 342 -20.61 -5.32 -20.12
C THR A 342 -20.75 -6.07 -18.79
N ILE A 343 -21.47 -5.51 -17.82
CA ILE A 343 -21.72 -6.17 -16.54
C ILE A 343 -22.67 -7.35 -16.73
N VAL A 344 -22.24 -8.54 -16.33
CA VAL A 344 -23.04 -9.77 -16.37
C VAL A 344 -23.34 -10.17 -14.93
N LEU A 345 -24.59 -9.98 -14.48
CA LEU A 345 -24.94 -10.21 -13.07
C LEU A 345 -24.76 -11.67 -12.64
N SER A 346 -24.84 -12.63 -13.57
CA SER A 346 -24.59 -14.05 -13.28
C SER A 346 -23.13 -14.37 -12.96
N ASN A 347 -22.23 -13.38 -13.03
CA ASN A 347 -20.85 -13.48 -12.53
C ASN A 347 -20.68 -12.83 -11.15
N ILE A 348 -21.77 -12.43 -10.49
CA ILE A 348 -21.76 -11.70 -9.23
C ILE A 348 -22.67 -12.40 -8.21
N ASN A 349 -22.13 -12.68 -7.03
CA ASN A 349 -22.89 -13.02 -5.84
C ASN A 349 -23.20 -11.73 -5.07
N LEU A 350 -24.42 -11.57 -4.56
CA LEU A 350 -24.81 -10.47 -3.70
C LEU A 350 -24.94 -10.96 -2.26
N VAL A 351 -24.29 -10.26 -1.32
CA VAL A 351 -24.46 -10.41 0.12
C VAL A 351 -25.02 -9.11 0.66
N VAL A 352 -26.20 -9.18 1.28
CA VAL A 352 -26.87 -8.03 1.89
C VAL A 352 -26.66 -8.05 3.39
N GLU A 353 -26.14 -6.93 3.89
CA GLU A 353 -25.74 -6.73 5.28
C GLU A 353 -26.46 -5.50 5.89
N GLY A 354 -26.31 -5.30 7.20
CA GLY A 354 -26.85 -4.14 7.92
C GLY A 354 -28.26 -4.35 8.50
N SER A 355 -29.02 -3.26 8.62
CA SER A 355 -30.31 -3.22 9.33
C SER A 355 -31.54 -3.18 8.41
N GLY A 356 -31.32 -3.24 7.10
CA GLY A 356 -32.37 -3.16 6.08
C GLY A 356 -32.60 -1.74 5.57
N THR A 357 -33.18 -1.63 4.38
CA THR A 357 -33.52 -0.38 3.68
C THR A 357 -34.87 0.20 4.13
N GLY A 358 -35.60 -0.49 5.00
CA GLY A 358 -36.97 -0.17 5.36
C GLY A 358 -37.96 -0.60 4.27
N LEU A 359 -38.92 0.26 3.92
CA LEU A 359 -39.93 -0.01 2.88
C LEU A 359 -39.62 0.71 1.54
N GLN A 360 -38.39 1.20 1.37
CA GLN A 360 -37.97 1.93 0.16
C GLN A 360 -36.93 1.14 -0.61
N THR A 361 -37.07 1.16 -1.94
CA THR A 361 -36.09 0.58 -2.86
C THR A 361 -34.85 1.47 -2.85
N ASN A 362 -33.73 0.93 -2.39
CA ASN A 362 -32.44 1.59 -2.55
C ASN A 362 -31.74 1.01 -3.78
N TRP A 363 -31.26 1.87 -4.67
CA TRP A 363 -30.45 1.44 -5.81
C TRP A 363 -29.03 1.18 -5.32
N VAL A 364 -28.57 -0.05 -5.44
CA VAL A 364 -27.30 -0.52 -4.86
C VAL A 364 -26.25 -0.79 -5.92
N LEU A 365 -26.67 -0.89 -7.19
CA LEU A 365 -25.78 -1.05 -8.33
C LEU A 365 -26.31 -0.27 -9.53
N THR A 366 -25.47 0.55 -10.14
CA THR A 366 -25.77 1.23 -11.40
C THR A 366 -24.67 0.96 -12.43
N SER A 367 -25.04 0.88 -13.70
CA SER A 367 -24.09 0.72 -14.78
C SER A 367 -24.56 1.45 -16.03
N ASN A 368 -23.66 1.99 -16.84
CA ASN A 368 -24.04 2.44 -18.18
C ASN A 368 -24.23 1.27 -19.17
N ARG A 369 -23.84 0.04 -18.79
CA ARG A 369 -23.96 -1.16 -19.64
C ARG A 369 -24.05 -2.46 -18.83
N MET A 370 -25.22 -3.08 -18.86
CA MET A 370 -25.50 -4.35 -18.19
C MET A 370 -26.13 -5.34 -19.19
N LEU A 371 -25.84 -6.64 -19.03
CA LEU A 371 -26.46 -7.68 -19.83
C LEU A 371 -27.95 -7.76 -19.47
N ALA A 372 -28.80 -7.43 -20.43
CA ALA A 372 -30.25 -7.48 -20.27
C ALA A 372 -30.72 -8.90 -19.88
N GLY A 373 -31.61 -8.97 -18.89
CA GLY A 373 -32.15 -10.24 -18.40
C GLY A 373 -31.18 -11.09 -17.58
N SER A 374 -29.98 -10.58 -17.25
CA SER A 374 -29.10 -11.25 -16.29
C SER A 374 -29.54 -10.97 -14.85
N GLU A 375 -29.49 -11.97 -13.98
CA GLU A 375 -29.74 -11.86 -12.54
C GLU A 375 -28.46 -12.24 -11.78
N PHE A 376 -28.39 -11.90 -10.49
CA PHE A 376 -27.26 -12.31 -9.66
C PHE A 376 -27.11 -13.84 -9.63
N ASN A 377 -25.86 -14.32 -9.60
CA ASN A 377 -25.56 -15.75 -9.49
C ASN A 377 -26.12 -16.36 -8.20
N ASN A 378 -26.03 -15.60 -7.11
CA ASN A 378 -26.57 -15.94 -5.81
C ASN A 378 -26.92 -14.65 -5.05
N VAL A 379 -27.94 -14.70 -4.20
CA VAL A 379 -28.30 -13.61 -3.29
C VAL A 379 -28.44 -14.18 -1.89
N SER A 380 -27.71 -13.64 -0.93
CA SER A 380 -27.83 -14.00 0.48
C SER A 380 -28.02 -12.77 1.36
N TYR A 381 -28.69 -12.99 2.48
CA TYR A 381 -28.94 -11.98 3.51
C TYR A 381 -28.29 -12.46 4.81
N ILE A 382 -27.74 -11.54 5.59
CA ILE A 382 -27.29 -11.88 6.96
C ILE A 382 -28.48 -12.36 7.82
N PRO A 383 -28.25 -13.17 8.86
CA PRO A 383 -29.32 -13.66 9.71
C PRO A 383 -30.19 -12.53 10.28
N GLY A 384 -31.52 -12.69 10.18
CA GLY A 384 -32.49 -11.71 10.64
C GLY A 384 -32.83 -10.62 9.61
N LEU A 385 -32.26 -10.67 8.40
CA LEU A 385 -32.63 -9.81 7.29
C LEU A 385 -33.26 -10.64 6.16
N PHE A 386 -34.30 -10.11 5.54
CA PHE A 386 -34.91 -10.67 4.32
C PHE A 386 -35.17 -9.55 3.33
N GLY A 387 -35.28 -9.89 2.06
CA GLY A 387 -35.49 -8.88 1.03
C GLY A 387 -35.80 -9.40 -0.35
N GLU A 388 -35.98 -8.45 -1.25
CA GLU A 388 -36.19 -8.66 -2.69
C GLU A 388 -35.23 -7.79 -3.49
N VAL A 389 -34.63 -8.39 -4.52
CA VAL A 389 -33.79 -7.69 -5.49
C VAL A 389 -34.68 -7.23 -6.65
N ILE A 390 -34.56 -5.97 -7.02
CA ILE A 390 -35.32 -5.34 -8.09
C ILE A 390 -34.40 -5.06 -9.27
N TYR A 391 -34.64 -5.72 -10.40
CA TYR A 391 -33.88 -5.52 -11.62
C TYR A 391 -34.57 -4.53 -12.55
N ASP A 392 -33.92 -3.40 -12.85
CA ASP A 392 -34.40 -2.40 -13.80
C ASP A 392 -33.50 -2.40 -15.04
N TYR A 393 -33.75 -3.37 -15.92
CA TYR A 393 -32.99 -3.57 -17.16
C TYR A 393 -33.08 -2.37 -18.12
N ALA A 394 -34.15 -1.59 -18.06
CA ALA A 394 -34.32 -0.42 -18.91
C ALA A 394 -33.34 0.70 -18.56
N ASN A 395 -32.94 0.78 -17.28
CA ASN A 395 -32.04 1.80 -16.76
C ASN A 395 -30.69 1.24 -16.29
N ASN A 396 -30.39 -0.05 -16.59
CA ASN A 396 -29.15 -0.73 -16.20
C ASN A 396 -28.79 -0.58 -14.71
N ARG A 397 -29.77 -0.78 -13.83
CA ARG A 397 -29.57 -0.64 -12.39
C ARG A 397 -30.29 -1.74 -11.60
N VAL A 398 -29.78 -2.02 -10.42
CA VAL A 398 -30.32 -3.02 -9.49
C VAL A 398 -30.59 -2.36 -8.16
N GLY A 399 -31.80 -2.58 -7.65
CA GLY A 399 -32.26 -2.09 -6.36
C GLY A 399 -32.51 -3.22 -5.39
N LEU A 400 -32.68 -2.85 -4.13
CA LEU A 400 -32.92 -3.75 -3.02
C LEU A 400 -34.02 -3.21 -2.13
N LEU A 401 -34.93 -4.09 -1.72
CA LEU A 401 -35.81 -3.91 -0.58
C LEU A 401 -35.37 -4.90 0.50
N ALA A 402 -34.84 -4.43 1.62
CA ALA A 402 -34.43 -5.29 2.73
C ALA A 402 -35.05 -4.83 4.04
N ALA A 403 -35.57 -5.76 4.83
CA ALA A 403 -36.22 -5.46 6.10
C ALA A 403 -35.82 -6.48 7.19
N PRO A 404 -35.75 -6.05 8.45
CA PRO A 404 -35.45 -6.94 9.57
C PRO A 404 -36.65 -7.84 9.89
N GLU A 405 -36.40 -9.09 10.26
CA GLU A 405 -37.44 -9.95 10.86
C GLU A 405 -37.89 -9.37 12.22
N PRO A 406 -39.21 -9.28 12.52
CA PRO A 406 -40.34 -9.99 11.92
C PRO A 406 -41.19 -9.16 10.94
N ALA A 407 -40.64 -8.12 10.31
CA ALA A 407 -41.39 -7.22 9.40
C ALA A 407 -42.04 -7.93 8.19
N VAL A 408 -41.73 -9.22 7.99
CA VAL A 408 -42.30 -10.15 7.00
C VAL A 408 -43.83 -10.11 6.97
N THR A 409 -44.50 -9.98 8.12
CA THR A 409 -45.97 -9.93 8.18
C THR A 409 -46.55 -8.68 7.51
N LEU A 410 -45.84 -7.55 7.53
CA LEU A 410 -46.25 -6.32 6.86
C LEU A 410 -45.86 -6.29 5.38
N LEU A 411 -44.66 -6.78 5.04
CA LEU A 411 -44.20 -6.82 3.65
C LEU A 411 -45.03 -7.80 2.79
N ALA A 412 -45.39 -8.96 3.34
CA ALA A 412 -46.32 -9.88 2.68
C ALA A 412 -47.69 -9.23 2.43
N ALA A 413 -48.21 -8.42 3.37
CA ALA A 413 -49.46 -7.68 3.20
C ALA A 413 -49.36 -6.60 2.10
N CYS A 414 -48.23 -5.90 2.00
CA CYS A 414 -47.98 -4.88 0.98
C CYS A 414 -47.80 -5.48 -0.43
N VAL A 415 -47.04 -6.57 -0.57
CA VAL A 415 -46.87 -7.27 -1.85
C VAL A 415 -48.20 -7.86 -2.32
N LEU A 416 -48.97 -8.49 -1.44
CA LEU A 416 -50.32 -8.98 -1.75
C LEU A 416 -51.27 -7.84 -2.15
N ALA A 417 -51.21 -6.69 -1.48
CA ALA A 417 -52.01 -5.52 -1.86
C ALA A 417 -51.59 -4.93 -3.22
N SER A 418 -50.29 -4.95 -3.55
CA SER A 418 -49.78 -4.49 -4.85
C SER A 418 -50.17 -5.42 -6.01
N LEU A 419 -50.19 -6.74 -5.77
CA LEU A 419 -50.65 -7.74 -6.73
C LEU A 419 -52.18 -7.71 -6.90
N ALA A 420 -52.94 -7.42 -5.85
CA ALA A 420 -54.39 -7.26 -5.89
C ALA A 420 -54.85 -6.00 -6.64
N ARG A 421 -54.01 -4.96 -6.76
CA ARG A 421 -54.27 -3.75 -7.56
C ARG A 421 -53.98 -3.89 -9.05
N ARG A 422 -53.29 -4.96 -9.46
CA ARG A 422 -52.95 -5.26 -10.87
C ARG A 422 -53.88 -6.30 -11.51
N ARG A 423 -54.89 -6.77 -10.79
CA ARG A 423 -56.08 -7.45 -11.34
C ARG A 423 -57.25 -6.48 -11.28
#